data_AF-A0A7Y3G7B3-F1
#
_entry.id   AF-A0A7Y3G7B3-F1
#
_cell.length_a   1.000
_cell.length_b   1.000
_cell.length_c   1.000
_cell.angle_alpha   90.00
_cell.angle_beta   90.00
_cell.angle_gamma   90.00
#
_symmetry.space_group_name_H-M   'P 1'
#
loop_
_entity.id
_entity.type
_entity.pdbx_description
1 polymer ?
#
loop_
_entity_poly.entity_id
_entity_poly.type
_entity_poly.pdbx_seq_one_letter_code
_entity_poly.pdbx_strand_id
1 'polypeptide(L)' 'MGYQVYILYSAQIDKYYVGHTSHSLPDRLRRHLSNHKGFTAMAKDWVICYSEVFESKSTAYRRER' A
#
# COMPACT_ATOMS: atom_id res chain seq x y z
N MET A 1 6.52 5.84 -16.69
CA MET A 1 6.73 5.17 -15.39
C MET A 1 5.64 5.67 -14.43
N GLY A 2 4.65 4.82 -14.13
CA GLY A 2 3.50 5.22 -13.31
C GLY A 2 3.74 4.99 -11.82
N TYR A 3 3.23 5.89 -10.99
CA TYR A 3 3.28 5.74 -9.52
C TYR A 3 1.90 5.32 -9.04
N GLN A 4 1.84 4.33 -8.15
CA GLN A 4 0.59 3.83 -7.59
C GLN A 4 0.59 4.10 -6.09
N VAL A 5 -0.46 4.75 -5.62
CA VAL A 5 -0.73 4.93 -4.19
C VAL A 5 -1.73 3.86 -3.78
N TYR A 6 -1.54 3.30 -2.60
CA TYR A 6 -2.39 2.27 -2.08
C TYR A 6 -2.59 2.38 -0.58
N ILE A 7 -3.73 1.90 -0.13
CA ILE A 7 -4.09 1.80 1.28
C ILE A 7 -4.38 0.34 1.56
N LEU A 8 -3.58 -0.23 2.46
CA LEU A 8 -3.82 -1.52 3.05
C LEU A 8 -4.55 -1.33 4.36
N TYR A 9 -5.48 -2.22 4.66
CA TYR A 9 -6.09 -2.34 5.98
C TYR A 9 -5.80 -3.72 6.54
N SER A 10 -5.57 -3.80 7.84
CA SER A 10 -5.55 -5.07 8.56
C SER A 10 -6.65 -5.03 9.61
N ALA A 11 -7.53 -6.03 9.55
CA ALA A 11 -8.60 -6.20 10.53
C ALA A 11 -8.05 -6.73 11.86
N GLN A 12 -6.95 -7.49 11.85
CA GLN A 12 -6.34 -8.04 13.05
C GLN A 12 -5.73 -6.98 13.96
N ILE A 13 -5.05 -5.99 13.37
CA ILE A 13 -4.46 -4.88 14.15
C ILE A 13 -5.28 -3.59 14.07
N ASP A 14 -6.42 -3.62 13.37
CA ASP A 14 -7.30 -2.49 13.08
C ASP A 14 -6.53 -1.24 12.65
N LYS A 15 -5.62 -1.41 11.68
CA LYS A 15 -4.75 -0.33 11.20
C LYS A 15 -4.75 -0.22 9.69
N TYR A 16 -4.59 1.02 9.27
CA TYR A 16 -4.38 1.40 7.89
C TYR A 16 -2.89 1.64 7.63
N TYR A 17 -2.42 1.16 6.50
CA TYR A 17 -1.08 1.42 5.98
C TYR A 17 -1.21 2.07 4.60
N VAL A 18 -0.87 3.35 4.53
CA VAL A 18 -0.81 4.09 3.28
C VAL A 18 0.61 3.99 2.74
N GLY A 19 0.74 3.59 1.48
CA GLY A 19 2.01 3.44 0.81
C GLY A 19 1.93 3.84 -0.65
N HIS A 20 3.09 4.00 -1.26
CA HIS A 20 3.20 4.18 -2.70
C HIS A 20 4.25 3.22 -3.25
N THR A 21 4.08 2.83 -4.51
CA THR A 21 5.00 1.93 -5.19
C THR A 21 5.14 2.34 -6.65
N SER A 22 6.36 2.23 -7.16
CA SER A 22 6.66 2.31 -8.60
C SER A 22 6.55 0.95 -9.30
N HIS A 23 6.38 -0.12 -8.52
CA HIS A 23 6.18 -1.49 -8.98
C HIS A 23 4.70 -1.89 -8.90
N SER A 24 4.35 -3.04 -9.46
CA SER A 24 2.99 -3.58 -9.40
C SER A 24 2.53 -3.76 -7.94
N LEU A 25 1.33 -3.27 -7.65
CA LEU A 25 0.69 -3.40 -6.35
C LEU A 25 0.63 -4.85 -5.81
N PRO A 26 0.31 -5.88 -6.64
CA PRO A 26 0.24 -7.26 -6.16
C PRO A 26 1.60 -7.80 -5.69
N ASP A 27 2.70 -7.44 -6.35
CA ASP A 27 4.05 -7.81 -5.89
C ASP A 27 4.37 -7.16 -4.56
N ARG A 28 4.00 -5.88 -4.40
CA ARG A 28 4.21 -5.16 -3.15
C ARG A 28 3.41 -5.79 -2.00
N LEU A 29 2.14 -6.15 -2.24
CA LEU A 29 1.33 -6.86 -1.27
C LEU A 29 1.95 -8.22 -0.90
N ARG A 30 2.41 -9.01 -1.88
CA ARG A 30 3.11 -10.28 -1.61
C ARG A 30 4.34 -10.10 -0.73
N ARG A 31 5.11 -9.02 -0.91
CA ARG A 31 6.25 -8.71 -0.02
C ARG A 31 5.80 -8.34 1.39
N HIS A 32 4.69 -7.61 1.53
CA HIS A 32 4.10 -7.32 2.84
C HIS A 32 3.57 -8.58 3.55
N LEU A 33 3.02 -9.53 2.80
CA LEU A 33 2.55 -10.82 3.31
C LEU A 33 3.70 -11.82 3.58
N SER A 34 4.83 -11.66 2.89
CA SER A 34 6.04 -12.45 3.13
C SER A 34 6.74 -12.02 4.42
N ASN A 35 7.33 -12.98 5.13
CA ASN A 35 8.06 -12.71 6.37
C ASN A 35 9.26 -11.79 6.08
N HIS A 36 9.15 -10.53 6.48
CA HIS A 36 10.22 -9.54 6.44
C HIS A 36 10.33 -8.87 7.81
N LYS A 37 11.43 -8.16 8.07
CA LYS A 37 11.52 -7.28 9.25
C LYS A 37 10.87 -5.94 8.90
N GLY A 38 9.80 -5.55 9.61
CA GLY A 38 9.15 -4.25 9.41
C GLY A 38 7.78 -4.14 10.06
N PHE A 39 7.22 -2.93 10.07
CA PHE A 39 5.89 -2.62 10.63
C PHE A 39 4.77 -3.47 10.01
N THR A 40 4.84 -3.68 8.70
CA THR A 40 3.86 -4.52 7.98
C THR A 40 4.04 -6.01 8.20
N ALA A 41 5.09 -6.47 8.88
CA ALA A 41 5.22 -7.88 9.26
C ALA A 41 4.43 -8.24 10.53
N MET A 42 3.91 -7.24 11.25
CA MET A 42 3.09 -7.43 12.45
C MET A 42 1.73 -8.08 12.15
N ALA A 43 1.25 -7.95 10.90
CA ALA A 43 -0.02 -8.46 10.45
C ALA A 43 0.15 -9.11 9.07
N LYS A 44 -0.58 -10.20 8.80
CA LYS A 44 -0.53 -10.93 7.53
C LYS A 44 -1.88 -10.97 6.81
N ASP A 45 -2.85 -10.25 7.32
CA ASP A 45 -4.20 -10.10 6.79
C ASP A 45 -4.36 -8.75 6.07
N TRP A 46 -3.27 -8.14 5.62
CA TRP A 46 -3.33 -6.91 4.85
C TRP A 46 -4.19 -7.11 3.60
N VAL A 47 -5.29 -6.36 3.53
CA VAL A 47 -6.16 -6.30 2.36
C VAL A 47 -6.02 -4.93 1.70
N ILE A 48 -6.03 -4.91 0.37
CA ILE A 48 -6.06 -3.65 -0.39
C ILE A 48 -7.48 -3.10 -0.28
N CYS A 49 -7.67 -2.06 0.53
CA CYS A 49 -8.93 -1.33 0.59
C CYS A 49 -9.02 -0.28 -0.52
N TYR A 50 -7.87 0.28 -0.91
CA TYR A 50 -7.83 1.31 -1.92
C TYR A 50 -6.53 1.21 -2.73
N SER A 51 -6.65 1.41 -4.03
CA SER A 51 -5.49 1.55 -4.91
C SER A 51 -5.83 2.52 -6.03
N GLU A 52 -4.94 3.47 -6.27
CA GLU A 52 -5.10 4.43 -7.35
C GLU A 52 -3.79 4.62 -8.09
N VAL A 53 -3.91 4.57 -9.42
CA VAL A 53 -2.80 4.79 -10.34
C VAL A 53 -2.79 6.25 -10.72
N PHE A 54 -1.68 6.91 -10.47
CA PHE A 54 -1.49 8.30 -10.87
C PHE A 54 -0.41 8.39 -11.93
N GLU A 55 -0.74 9.07 -13.03
CA GLU A 55 0.24 9.41 -14.07
C GLU A 55 1.09 10.62 -13.67
N SER A 56 0.64 11.41 -12.69
CA SER A 56 1.33 12.62 -12.25
C SER A 56 1.39 12.72 -10.73
N LYS A 57 2.59 13.05 -10.23
CA LYS A 57 2.89 13.21 -8.80
C LYS A 57 1.96 14.23 -8.11
N SER A 58 1.50 15.22 -8.87
CA SER A 58 0.68 16.36 -8.43
C SER A 58 -0.74 15.96 -8.02
N THR A 59 -1.35 15.00 -8.72
CA THR A 59 -2.73 14.55 -8.43
C THR A 59 -2.78 13.64 -7.22
N ALA A 60 -1.76 12.80 -7.01
CA ALA A 60 -1.61 11.96 -5.82
C ALA A 60 -1.49 12.79 -4.54
N TYR A 61 -0.63 13.83 -4.57
CA TYR A 61 -0.40 14.71 -3.42
C TYR A 61 -1.63 15.53 -3.01
N ARG A 62 -2.53 15.81 -3.97
CA ARG A 62 -3.77 16.55 -3.74
C ARG A 62 -4.89 15.68 -3.16
N ARG A 63 -4.80 14.34 -3.27
CA ARG A 63 -5.75 13.40 -2.64
C ARG A 63 -5.33 12.92 -1.25
N GLU A 64 -4.06 13.09 -0.90
CA GLU A 64 -3.55 12.80 0.45
C GLU A 64 -3.92 13.90 1.48
N ARG A 65 -4.45 15.04 1.03
CA ARG A 65 -4.72 16.24 1.84
C ARG A 65 -6.21 16.50 2.05
#